data_AF-A0A818IMM9-F1
#
_entry.id   AF-A0A818IMM9-F1
#
_cell.length_a   1.000
_cell.length_b   1.000
_cell.length_c   1.000
_cell.angle_alpha   90.00
_cell.angle_beta   90.00
_cell.angle_gamma   90.00
#
_symmetry.space_group_name_H-M   'P 1'
#
loop_
_entity.id
_entity.type
_entity.pdbx_description
1 polymer ?
#
loop_
_entity_poly.entity_id
_entity_poly.type
_entity_poly.pdbx_seq_one_letter_code
_entity_poly.pdbx_strand_id
1 'polypeptide(L)'
;YLLDTIKDEEKRDKKCLSHEIERLFTIRTCQINRCQRCSIESYREETSNYLFLPIPTLDNQHDNLNYNQSATPISILKNGLKFYAASNGNSTSDDQAKSIATSLVQSNPINRSSLPNLSSNSSVQSRSPPSSYINITNTIHNSSNLQFVFDCYFQKEELKDDNQYRCEHCRSLQDAERYTILKIAPEYLILSLNRFEYDKKTNTFRKVFTKINYPKVLNVNINPSQNSRNNSILTKYCLVLIIVHTGYTLHGGHYYVYAREIKPLLTKLNNNEQEDYFSNDEWFLLNDDLVQMSSYEAMIENCAQYTSATPYILFYKRIDKQRIEEMEKTKQIHVHKSLMEQIHEDNLIYEHE
;
A
#
# COMPACT_ATOMS: atom_id res chain seq x y z
N TYR A 1 14.64 0.74 -4.65
CA TYR A 1 15.88 1.41 -4.21
C TYR A 1 16.39 0.81 -2.92
N LEU A 2 15.88 1.15 -1.73
CA LEU A 2 16.47 0.65 -0.47
C LEU A 2 16.58 -0.89 -0.42
N LEU A 3 15.53 -1.61 -0.83
CA LEU A 3 15.57 -3.08 -0.93
C LEU A 3 16.63 -3.58 -1.92
N ASP A 4 16.86 -2.86 -3.01
CA ASP A 4 17.87 -3.22 -4.01
C ASP A 4 19.28 -2.91 -3.49
N THR A 5 19.45 -1.78 -2.81
CA THR A 5 20.70 -1.41 -2.12
C THR A 5 21.08 -2.47 -1.09
N ILE A 6 20.13 -2.91 -0.25
CA ILE A 6 20.38 -3.97 0.73
C ILE A 6 20.77 -5.27 0.02
N LYS A 7 20.04 -5.68 -1.03
CA LYS A 7 20.39 -6.87 -1.82
C LYS A 7 21.80 -6.78 -2.42
N ASP A 8 22.22 -5.61 -2.88
CA ASP A 8 23.51 -5.41 -3.52
C ASP A 8 24.69 -5.30 -2.52
N GLU A 9 24.46 -4.75 -1.33
CA GLU A 9 25.41 -4.82 -0.20
C GLU A 9 25.58 -6.28 0.26
N GLU A 10 24.50 -7.04 0.40
CA GLU A 10 24.55 -8.43 0.86
C GLU A 10 25.31 -9.35 -0.11
N LYS A 11 25.12 -9.16 -1.42
CA LYS A 11 25.89 -9.88 -2.45
C LYS A 11 27.39 -9.62 -2.32
N ARG A 12 27.80 -8.40 -1.99
CA ARG A 12 29.21 -8.04 -1.78
C ARG A 12 29.78 -8.72 -0.53
N ASP A 13 28.99 -8.77 0.54
CA ASP A 13 29.39 -9.38 1.82
C ASP A 13 29.31 -10.91 1.86
N LYS A 14 28.85 -11.57 0.77
CA LYS A 14 28.52 -13.01 0.73
C LYS A 14 27.55 -13.44 1.84
N LYS A 15 26.71 -12.52 2.34
CA LYS A 15 25.68 -12.82 3.34
C LYS A 15 24.44 -13.39 2.63
N CYS A 16 23.81 -14.39 3.24
CA CYS A 16 22.71 -15.16 2.64
C CYS A 16 21.32 -14.61 3.02
N LEU A 17 21.14 -13.29 3.08
CA LEU A 17 19.86 -12.66 3.44
C LEU A 17 19.01 -12.25 2.22
N SER A 18 19.52 -12.42 0.99
CA SER A 18 18.76 -12.19 -0.23
C SER A 18 17.47 -13.02 -0.28
N HIS A 19 17.52 -14.24 0.28
CA HIS A 19 16.37 -15.11 0.44
C HIS A 19 15.29 -14.50 1.34
N GLU A 20 15.70 -13.74 2.36
CA GLU A 20 14.78 -13.12 3.31
C GLU A 20 14.02 -11.95 2.66
N ILE A 21 14.70 -11.11 1.88
CA ILE A 21 14.02 -10.04 1.12
C ILE A 21 13.09 -10.63 0.06
N GLU A 22 13.49 -11.72 -0.59
CA GLU A 22 12.63 -12.46 -1.50
C GLU A 22 11.37 -12.98 -0.80
N ARG A 23 11.56 -13.65 0.34
CA ARG A 23 10.48 -14.19 1.17
C ARG A 23 9.53 -13.09 1.67
N LEU A 24 10.07 -11.96 2.11
CA LEU A 24 9.33 -10.88 2.74
C LEU A 24 8.54 -10.02 1.76
N PHE A 25 9.07 -9.75 0.57
CA PHE A 25 8.51 -8.73 -0.32
C PHE A 25 8.30 -9.17 -1.77
N THR A 26 8.87 -10.30 -2.21
CA THR A 26 8.79 -10.67 -3.62
C THR A 26 7.44 -11.27 -4.02
N ILE A 27 6.85 -10.65 -5.04
CA ILE A 27 5.63 -11.03 -5.73
C ILE A 27 6.04 -11.61 -7.08
N ARG A 28 5.53 -12.79 -7.45
CA ARG A 28 5.68 -13.32 -8.80
C ARG A 28 4.32 -13.48 -9.46
N THR A 29 4.14 -12.81 -10.58
CA THR A 29 2.93 -12.88 -11.39
C THR A 29 3.21 -13.56 -12.73
N CYS A 30 2.19 -14.14 -13.34
CA CYS A 30 2.25 -14.65 -14.70
C CYS A 30 1.08 -14.10 -15.50
N GLN A 31 1.39 -13.34 -16.54
CA GLN A 31 0.41 -12.88 -17.51
C GLN A 31 0.22 -13.96 -18.57
N ILE A 32 -1.03 -14.25 -18.87
CA ILE A 32 -1.46 -15.27 -19.82
C ILE A 32 -2.26 -14.57 -20.91
N ASN A 33 -1.86 -14.74 -22.17
CA ASN A 33 -2.68 -14.36 -23.32
C ASN A 33 -3.12 -15.62 -24.06
N ARG A 34 -4.42 -15.83 -24.20
CA ARG A 34 -5.00 -16.94 -24.95
C ARG A 34 -5.57 -16.44 -26.26
N CYS A 35 -4.96 -16.83 -27.38
CA CYS A 35 -5.46 -16.47 -28.71
C CYS A 35 -6.83 -17.13 -28.97
N GLN A 36 -7.85 -16.36 -29.32
CA GLN A 36 -9.19 -16.91 -29.58
C GLN A 36 -9.25 -17.71 -30.89
N ARG A 37 -8.34 -17.45 -31.85
CA ARG A 37 -8.29 -18.17 -33.13
C ARG A 37 -7.65 -19.55 -33.05
N CYS A 38 -6.49 -19.67 -32.41
CA CYS A 38 -5.75 -20.94 -32.33
C CYS A 38 -5.81 -21.61 -30.95
N SER A 39 -6.43 -20.98 -29.96
CA SER A 39 -6.51 -21.46 -28.56
C SER A 39 -5.16 -21.63 -27.84
N ILE A 40 -4.04 -21.22 -28.44
CA ILE A 40 -2.71 -21.29 -27.83
C ILE A 40 -2.54 -20.15 -26.82
N GLU A 41 -1.97 -20.50 -25.67
CA GLU A 41 -1.61 -19.57 -24.61
C GLU A 41 -0.13 -19.17 -24.70
N SER A 42 0.15 -17.89 -24.48
CA SER A 42 1.50 -17.36 -24.24
C SER A 42 1.62 -16.91 -22.78
N TYR A 43 2.79 -17.08 -22.19
CA TYR A 43 3.05 -16.81 -20.79
C TYR A 43 4.16 -15.78 -20.64
N ARG A 44 4.00 -14.83 -19.72
CA ARG A 44 5.04 -13.87 -19.33
C ARG A 44 5.08 -13.76 -17.82
N GLU A 45 6.17 -14.26 -17.23
CA GLU A 45 6.39 -14.15 -15.79
C GLU A 45 7.09 -12.84 -15.44
N GLU A 46 6.65 -12.22 -14.34
CA GLU A 46 7.25 -11.01 -13.81
C GLU A 46 7.42 -11.10 -12.29
N THR A 47 8.38 -10.35 -11.80
CA THR A 47 8.72 -10.28 -10.38
C THR A 47 8.71 -8.82 -9.94
N SER A 48 8.05 -8.51 -8.82
CA SER A 48 7.98 -7.17 -8.25
C SER A 48 8.02 -7.22 -6.73
N ASN A 49 8.26 -6.09 -6.07
CA ASN A 49 8.18 -5.98 -4.60
C ASN A 49 6.83 -5.41 -4.12
N TYR A 50 5.99 -4.96 -5.05
CA TYR A 50 4.67 -4.36 -4.81
C TYR A 50 3.76 -4.56 -6.02
N LEU A 51 2.45 -4.47 -5.80
CA LEU A 51 1.45 -4.37 -6.86
C LEU A 51 1.00 -2.92 -7.00
N PHE A 52 0.94 -2.45 -8.24
CA PHE A 52 0.41 -1.13 -8.55
C PHE A 52 -1.06 -1.28 -8.94
N LEU A 53 -1.97 -0.80 -8.08
CA LEU A 53 -3.41 -0.94 -8.26
C LEU A 53 -4.00 0.37 -8.76
N PRO A 54 -4.57 0.41 -9.97
CA PRO A 54 -5.31 1.57 -10.44
C PRO A 54 -6.50 1.86 -9.52
N ILE A 55 -6.71 3.13 -9.18
CA ILE A 55 -7.94 3.56 -8.49
C ILE A 55 -8.88 4.15 -9.55
N PRO A 56 -10.13 3.68 -9.64
CA PRO A 56 -11.07 4.16 -10.63
C PRO A 56 -11.41 5.63 -10.38
N THR A 57 -11.45 6.42 -11.44
CA THR A 57 -11.91 7.80 -11.42
C THR A 57 -13.43 7.80 -11.58
N LEU A 58 -14.14 8.43 -10.65
CA LEU A 58 -15.57 8.68 -10.78
C LEU A 58 -15.73 9.98 -11.58
N ASP A 59 -16.15 9.90 -12.84
CA ASP A 59 -16.22 11.02 -13.79
C ASP A 59 -17.26 12.12 -13.46
N ASN A 60 -17.80 12.17 -12.24
CA ASN A 60 -18.82 13.13 -11.79
C ASN A 60 -18.33 14.14 -10.73
N GLN A 61 -17.07 14.54 -10.76
CA GLN A 61 -16.60 15.75 -10.04
C GLN A 61 -16.13 16.85 -10.99
N HIS A 62 -16.67 16.87 -12.20
CA HIS A 62 -16.77 18.10 -12.95
C HIS A 62 -17.80 19.00 -12.25
N ASP A 63 -17.33 20.18 -11.86
CA ASP A 63 -18.07 21.36 -11.39
C ASP A 63 -18.25 21.49 -9.86
N ASN A 64 -17.51 22.46 -9.28
CA ASN A 64 -17.68 23.09 -7.96
C ASN A 64 -16.97 22.50 -6.73
N LEU A 65 -15.65 22.28 -6.78
CA LEU A 65 -14.84 22.41 -5.57
C LEU A 65 -14.11 23.77 -5.59
N ASN A 66 -14.78 24.76 -4.99
CA ASN A 66 -14.15 26.01 -4.57
C ASN A 66 -12.87 25.69 -3.79
N TYR A 67 -11.75 26.20 -4.27
CA TYR A 67 -10.47 26.23 -3.56
C TYR A 67 -10.67 26.97 -2.23
N ASN A 68 -10.88 26.22 -1.15
CA ASN A 68 -10.84 26.79 0.19
C ASN A 68 -10.01 25.92 1.13
N GLN A 69 -8.85 26.50 1.48
CA GLN A 69 -8.01 26.33 2.66
C GLN A 69 -7.33 24.97 2.88
N SER A 70 -6.02 24.98 2.60
CA SER A 70 -4.99 24.07 3.07
C SER A 70 -5.14 23.71 4.56
N ALA A 71 -5.18 22.40 4.87
CA ALA A 71 -5.01 21.93 6.24
C ALA A 71 -3.59 22.26 6.72
N THR A 72 -3.48 23.03 7.81
CA THR A 72 -2.22 23.32 8.47
C THR A 72 -1.85 22.19 9.46
N PRO A 73 -0.57 21.98 9.80
CA PRO A 73 -0.14 21.00 10.81
C PRO A 73 -0.90 21.10 12.14
N ILE A 74 -1.28 22.32 12.53
CA ILE A 74 -2.08 22.63 13.72
C ILE A 74 -3.46 21.96 13.65
N SER A 75 -4.08 21.88 12.47
CA SER A 75 -5.41 21.27 12.30
C SER A 75 -5.39 19.75 12.47
N ILE A 76 -4.29 19.09 12.07
CA ILE A 76 -4.10 17.64 12.20
C ILE A 76 -3.91 17.27 13.67
N LEU A 77 -3.01 17.99 14.34
CA LEU A 77 -2.72 17.83 15.78
C LEU A 77 -3.96 18.05 16.65
N LYS A 78 -4.74 19.09 16.34
CA LYS A 78 -5.99 19.41 17.03
C LYS A 78 -6.98 18.24 16.98
N ASN A 79 -7.10 17.58 15.83
CA ASN A 79 -8.02 16.46 15.68
C ASN A 79 -7.51 15.19 16.37
N GLY A 80 -6.19 14.92 16.31
CA GLY A 80 -5.57 13.82 17.07
C GLY A 80 -5.78 13.95 18.58
N LEU A 81 -5.66 15.17 19.14
CA LEU A 81 -5.89 15.44 20.57
C LEU A 81 -7.34 15.21 20.99
N LYS A 82 -8.30 15.62 20.15
CA LYS A 82 -9.72 15.38 20.40
C LYS A 82 -10.07 13.90 20.38
N PHE A 83 -9.48 13.16 19.45
CA PHE A 83 -9.68 11.73 19.36
C PHE A 83 -9.10 11.01 20.57
N TYR A 84 -7.88 11.38 21.00
CA TYR A 84 -7.25 10.84 22.20
C TYR A 84 -8.09 11.10 23.47
N ALA A 85 -8.63 12.31 23.61
CA ALA A 85 -9.52 12.64 24.73
C ALA A 85 -10.77 11.75 24.70
N ALA A 86 -11.44 11.64 23.55
CA ALA A 86 -12.65 10.84 23.38
C ALA A 86 -12.42 9.36 23.68
N SER A 87 -11.27 8.81 23.25
CA SER A 87 -10.89 7.41 23.52
C SER A 87 -10.66 7.10 25.01
N ASN A 88 -10.38 8.13 25.82
CA ASN A 88 -10.17 8.02 27.26
C ASN A 88 -11.38 8.49 28.08
N GLY A 89 -12.56 8.64 27.46
CA GLY A 89 -13.78 9.10 28.13
C GLY A 89 -13.79 10.58 28.50
N ASN A 90 -12.84 11.35 27.99
CA ASN A 90 -12.71 12.79 28.22
C ASN A 90 -13.20 13.59 27.00
N SER A 91 -13.69 14.80 27.21
CA SER A 91 -13.98 15.73 26.12
C SER A 91 -13.00 16.90 26.17
N THR A 92 -12.39 17.23 25.03
CA THR A 92 -11.53 18.41 24.89
C THR A 92 -12.19 19.40 23.95
N SER A 93 -12.31 20.67 24.39
CA SER A 93 -12.96 21.70 23.58
C SER A 93 -12.12 22.07 22.36
N ASP A 94 -12.77 22.64 21.36
CA ASP A 94 -12.15 23.03 20.10
C ASP A 94 -11.01 24.04 20.30
N ASP A 95 -11.20 24.98 21.23
CA ASP A 95 -10.22 26.01 21.58
C ASP A 95 -9.06 25.45 22.41
N GLN A 96 -9.31 24.49 23.30
CA GLN A 96 -8.26 23.81 24.06
C GLN A 96 -7.35 22.98 23.15
N ALA A 97 -7.94 22.16 22.28
CA ALA A 97 -7.18 21.35 21.33
C ALA A 97 -6.38 22.22 20.34
N LYS A 98 -6.93 23.37 19.93
CA LYS A 98 -6.24 24.33 19.07
C LYS A 98 -5.07 25.02 19.79
N SER A 99 -5.24 25.39 21.05
CA SER A 99 -4.19 25.98 21.89
C SER A 99 -3.02 25.01 22.08
N ILE A 100 -3.31 23.76 22.45
CA ILE A 100 -2.30 22.71 22.62
C ILE A 100 -1.56 22.43 21.30
N ALA A 101 -2.30 22.27 20.19
CA ALA A 101 -1.70 22.08 18.87
C ALA A 101 -0.84 23.26 18.42
N THR A 102 -1.20 24.49 18.78
CA THR A 102 -0.43 25.70 18.43
C THR A 102 0.86 25.77 19.24
N SER A 103 0.82 25.46 20.54
CA SER A 103 2.01 25.41 21.39
C SER A 103 3.00 24.32 20.95
N LEU A 104 2.51 23.14 20.54
CA LEU A 104 3.35 22.05 20.03
C LEU A 104 4.08 22.42 18.72
N VAL A 105 3.42 23.18 17.84
CA VAL A 105 4.02 23.65 16.59
C VAL A 105 5.01 24.80 16.83
N GLN A 106 4.79 25.63 17.85
CA GLN A 106 5.69 26.75 18.19
C GLN A 106 6.95 26.31 18.96
N SER A 107 6.92 25.16 19.65
CA SER A 107 8.08 24.62 20.36
C SER A 107 9.09 23.89 19.48
N ASN A 108 8.73 23.49 18.25
CA ASN A 108 9.60 22.80 17.29
C ASN A 108 9.78 23.61 16.00
N PRO A 109 10.76 24.52 15.91
CA PRO A 109 11.12 25.15 14.65
C PRO A 109 11.89 24.13 13.77
N ILE A 110 11.18 23.38 12.93
CA ILE A 110 11.83 22.47 11.97
C ILE A 110 12.53 23.31 10.90
N ASN A 111 13.87 23.27 10.95
CA ASN A 111 14.76 23.75 9.90
C ASN A 111 14.40 23.13 8.55
N ARG A 112 14.07 23.97 7.57
CA ARG A 112 13.99 23.58 6.16
C ARG A 112 15.40 23.18 5.70
N SER A 113 15.71 21.89 5.70
CA SER A 113 16.85 21.36 4.96
C SER A 113 16.39 20.20 4.07
N SER A 114 16.37 20.50 2.78
CA SER A 114 16.82 19.66 1.67
C SER A 114 16.63 18.14 1.79
N LEU A 115 15.51 17.62 1.30
CA LEU A 115 15.43 16.20 0.88
C LEU A 115 15.85 16.08 -0.59
N PRO A 116 16.61 15.03 -0.96
CA PRO A 116 17.28 14.94 -2.24
C PRO A 116 16.31 14.65 -3.38
N ASN A 117 16.59 15.28 -4.53
CA ASN A 117 15.99 14.96 -5.82
C ASN A 117 16.09 13.44 -6.07
N LEU A 118 14.96 12.73 -6.04
CA LEU A 118 14.87 11.42 -6.68
C LEU A 118 14.92 11.64 -8.19
N SER A 119 16.13 11.62 -8.72
CA SER A 119 16.37 11.53 -10.15
C SER A 119 15.68 10.28 -10.69
N SER A 120 14.78 10.52 -11.63
CA SER A 120 14.17 9.55 -12.54
C SER A 120 15.22 8.67 -13.19
N ASN A 121 15.47 7.49 -12.61
CA ASN A 121 16.13 6.36 -13.27
C ASN A 121 15.65 5.06 -12.62
N SER A 122 14.38 4.75 -12.83
CA SER A 122 13.93 3.38 -12.91
C SER A 122 12.98 3.30 -14.10
N SER A 123 13.35 2.49 -15.08
CA SER A 123 12.52 2.10 -16.21
C SER A 123 11.37 1.22 -15.73
N VAL A 124 10.49 1.76 -14.89
CA VAL A 124 9.17 1.18 -14.66
C VAL A 124 8.37 1.56 -15.89
N GLN A 125 8.36 0.66 -16.88
CA GLN A 125 7.41 0.76 -17.99
C GLN A 125 6.03 1.00 -17.38
N SER A 126 5.48 2.18 -17.62
CA SER A 126 4.10 2.52 -17.26
C SER A 126 3.20 1.53 -17.98
N ARG A 127 2.83 0.44 -17.30
CA ARG A 127 1.83 -0.50 -17.81
C ARG A 127 0.54 0.29 -17.97
N SER A 128 -0.01 0.29 -19.18
CA SER A 128 -1.42 0.60 -19.34
C SER A 128 -2.21 -0.35 -18.43
N PRO A 129 -3.17 0.16 -17.65
CA PRO A 129 -4.07 -0.72 -16.92
C PRO A 129 -4.67 -1.76 -17.87
N PRO A 130 -5.00 -2.96 -17.39
CA PRO A 130 -5.89 -3.86 -18.13
C PRO A 130 -7.07 -3.07 -18.73
N SER A 131 -7.47 -3.29 -19.98
CA SER A 131 -8.76 -2.82 -20.52
C SER A 131 -9.95 -3.23 -19.65
N SER A 132 -9.87 -4.33 -18.86
CA SER A 132 -10.87 -4.62 -17.81
C SER A 132 -10.99 -3.51 -16.76
N TYR A 133 -9.92 -2.76 -16.48
CA TYR A 133 -9.93 -1.59 -15.60
C TYR A 133 -10.73 -0.40 -16.16
N ILE A 134 -10.83 -0.27 -17.48
CA ILE A 134 -11.64 0.78 -18.11
C ILE A 134 -13.14 0.51 -17.89
N ASN A 135 -13.54 -0.76 -17.74
CA ASN A 135 -14.93 -1.12 -17.44
C ASN A 135 -15.30 -1.00 -15.94
N ILE A 136 -14.30 -0.86 -15.05
CA ILE A 136 -14.52 -0.67 -13.62
C ILE A 136 -15.21 0.68 -13.34
N THR A 137 -14.95 1.72 -14.15
CA THR A 137 -15.56 3.05 -13.99
C THR A 137 -17.09 3.01 -14.11
N ASN A 138 -17.64 2.07 -14.88
CA ASN A 138 -19.07 1.94 -15.13
C ASN A 138 -19.84 1.10 -14.09
N THR A 139 -19.15 0.35 -13.23
CA THR A 139 -19.79 -0.60 -12.29
C THR A 139 -19.77 -0.12 -10.83
N ILE A 140 -19.24 1.07 -10.57
CA ILE A 140 -19.04 1.55 -9.19
C ILE A 140 -20.15 2.51 -8.77
N HIS A 141 -21.14 1.96 -8.06
CA HIS A 141 -22.00 2.74 -7.19
C HIS A 141 -21.55 2.60 -5.72
N ASN A 142 -21.28 3.75 -5.09
CA ASN A 142 -21.27 4.06 -3.65
C ASN A 142 -20.58 3.15 -2.61
N SER A 143 -19.79 2.14 -2.99
CA SER A 143 -19.00 1.36 -2.01
C SER A 143 -17.82 0.61 -2.63
N SER A 144 -16.93 1.32 -3.33
CA SER A 144 -15.67 0.76 -3.83
C SER A 144 -14.86 0.13 -2.69
N ASN A 145 -14.77 -1.18 -2.63
CA ASN A 145 -13.92 -1.91 -1.69
C ASN A 145 -12.59 -2.24 -2.38
N LEU A 146 -11.46 -2.08 -1.69
CA LEU A 146 -10.15 -2.48 -2.19
C LEU A 146 -10.11 -3.96 -2.62
N GLN A 147 -10.85 -4.86 -1.95
CA GLN A 147 -10.98 -6.25 -2.37
C GLN A 147 -11.48 -6.35 -3.81
N PHE A 148 -12.50 -5.57 -4.17
CA PHE A 148 -13.05 -5.56 -5.53
C PHE A 148 -12.02 -5.04 -6.54
N VAL A 149 -11.33 -3.93 -6.23
CA VAL A 149 -10.25 -3.38 -7.08
C VAL A 149 -9.13 -4.40 -7.27
N PHE A 150 -8.77 -5.12 -6.21
CA PHE A 150 -7.78 -6.18 -6.23
C PHE A 150 -8.23 -7.36 -7.11
N ASP A 151 -9.47 -7.83 -6.96
CA ASP A 151 -10.01 -8.95 -7.75
C ASP A 151 -10.09 -8.58 -9.24
N CYS A 152 -10.52 -7.37 -9.56
CA CYS A 152 -10.54 -6.87 -10.94
C CYS A 152 -9.14 -6.80 -11.57
N TYR A 153 -8.08 -6.60 -10.78
CA TYR A 153 -6.70 -6.63 -11.30
C TYR A 153 -6.30 -7.98 -11.88
N PHE A 154 -6.86 -9.08 -11.36
CA PHE A 154 -6.60 -10.43 -11.85
C PHE A 154 -7.71 -10.94 -12.78
N GLN A 155 -8.75 -10.14 -13.02
CA GLN A 155 -9.86 -10.52 -13.88
C GLN A 155 -9.43 -10.64 -15.34
N LYS A 156 -10.05 -11.58 -16.05
CA LYS A 156 -9.89 -11.73 -17.49
C LYS A 156 -10.42 -10.52 -18.23
N GLU A 157 -9.68 -10.13 -19.26
CA GLU A 157 -10.07 -9.09 -20.18
C GLU A 157 -9.99 -9.58 -21.62
N GLU A 158 -10.68 -8.88 -22.50
CA GLU A 158 -10.67 -9.16 -23.92
C GLU A 158 -9.80 -8.14 -24.66
N LEU A 159 -8.98 -8.66 -25.56
CA LEU A 159 -8.15 -7.93 -26.50
C LEU A 159 -8.80 -8.06 -27.87
N LYS A 160 -9.48 -7.01 -28.33
CA LYS A 160 -10.23 -6.94 -29.59
C LYS A 160 -9.96 -5.63 -30.31
N ASP A 161 -10.39 -5.57 -31.56
CA ASP A 161 -10.34 -4.37 -32.40
C ASP A 161 -8.94 -3.75 -32.44
N ASP A 162 -8.80 -2.47 -32.11
CA ASP A 162 -7.52 -1.76 -32.11
C ASP A 162 -6.51 -2.30 -31.07
N ASN A 163 -6.96 -3.14 -30.13
CA ASN A 163 -6.15 -3.70 -29.04
C ASN A 163 -5.88 -5.19 -29.20
N GLN A 164 -5.92 -5.72 -30.43
CA GLN A 164 -5.66 -7.13 -30.73
C GLN A 164 -4.24 -7.60 -30.33
N TYR A 165 -4.15 -8.87 -29.95
CA TYR A 165 -2.91 -9.55 -29.61
C TYR A 165 -2.20 -10.06 -30.87
N ARG A 166 -0.90 -9.76 -31.01
CA ARG A 166 -0.08 -10.33 -32.08
C ARG A 166 0.34 -11.76 -31.73
N CYS A 167 -0.43 -12.74 -32.18
CA CYS A 167 -0.16 -14.14 -31.92
C CYS A 167 1.02 -14.67 -32.75
N GLU A 168 2.05 -15.22 -32.09
CA GLU A 168 3.23 -15.79 -32.75
C GLU A 168 2.90 -17.00 -33.63
N HIS A 169 1.91 -17.81 -33.22
CA HIS A 169 1.49 -19.00 -33.97
C HIS A 169 0.65 -18.65 -35.20
N CYS A 170 -0.29 -17.70 -35.08
CA CYS A 170 -1.07 -17.22 -36.21
C CYS A 170 -0.29 -16.24 -37.11
N ARG A 171 0.82 -15.69 -36.60
CA ARG A 171 1.66 -14.67 -37.25
C ARG A 171 0.89 -13.40 -37.68
N SER A 172 -0.20 -13.07 -36.97
CA SER A 172 -1.02 -11.88 -37.23
C SER A 172 -1.67 -11.35 -35.94
N LEU A 173 -2.29 -10.17 -36.02
CA LEU A 173 -3.19 -9.68 -34.98
C LEU A 173 -4.42 -10.59 -34.89
N GLN A 174 -4.84 -10.89 -33.67
CA GLN A 174 -5.95 -11.77 -33.33
C GLN A 174 -6.63 -11.29 -32.05
N ASP A 175 -7.91 -11.59 -31.94
CA ASP A 175 -8.60 -11.44 -30.67
C ASP A 175 -8.04 -12.42 -29.64
N ALA A 176 -7.93 -11.99 -28.39
CA ALA A 176 -7.37 -12.80 -27.32
C ALA A 176 -8.02 -12.52 -25.97
N GLU A 177 -7.97 -13.49 -25.07
CA GLU A 177 -8.23 -13.27 -23.64
C GLU A 177 -6.89 -12.98 -22.95
N ARG A 178 -6.82 -11.95 -22.11
CA ARG A 178 -5.64 -11.65 -21.28
C ARG A 178 -6.01 -11.68 -19.81
N TYR A 179 -5.15 -12.23 -18.96
CA TYR A 179 -5.29 -12.18 -17.52
C TYR A 179 -3.95 -12.37 -16.82
N THR A 180 -3.89 -12.01 -15.54
CA THR A 180 -2.72 -12.23 -14.70
C THR A 180 -3.10 -13.19 -13.58
N ILE A 181 -2.17 -14.06 -13.21
CA ILE A 181 -2.27 -14.87 -12.00
C ILE A 181 -1.13 -14.54 -11.04
N LEU A 182 -1.39 -14.67 -9.73
CA LEU A 182 -0.37 -14.55 -8.70
C LEU A 182 0.23 -15.93 -8.41
N LYS A 183 1.48 -16.17 -8.82
CA LYS A 183 2.17 -17.46 -8.59
C LYS A 183 2.80 -17.56 -7.21
N ILE A 184 3.44 -16.48 -6.77
CA ILE A 184 4.06 -16.36 -5.44
C ILE A 184 3.63 -15.06 -4.81
N ALA A 185 3.19 -15.13 -3.55
CA ALA A 185 2.83 -13.98 -2.75
C ALA A 185 3.76 -13.86 -1.51
N PRO A 186 4.21 -12.64 -1.17
CA PRO A 186 5.19 -12.38 -0.12
C PRO A 186 4.60 -12.47 1.29
N GLU A 187 5.43 -12.42 2.34
CA GLU A 187 4.90 -12.21 3.70
C GLU A 187 4.23 -10.84 3.84
N TYR A 188 4.84 -9.79 3.28
CA TYR A 188 4.29 -8.44 3.24
C TYR A 188 3.88 -8.08 1.81
N LEU A 189 2.57 -8.09 1.56
CA LEU A 189 1.98 -7.64 0.31
C LEU A 189 1.85 -6.11 0.34
N ILE A 190 2.68 -5.44 -0.46
CA ILE A 190 2.65 -3.99 -0.63
C ILE A 190 1.75 -3.65 -1.81
N LEU A 191 0.73 -2.84 -1.57
CA LEU A 191 -0.18 -2.31 -2.59
C LEU A 191 0.03 -0.81 -2.73
N SER A 192 0.54 -0.38 -3.88
CA SER A 192 0.65 1.03 -4.24
C SER A 192 -0.58 1.45 -5.03
N LEU A 193 -1.35 2.41 -4.53
CA LEU A 193 -2.58 2.86 -5.15
C LEU A 193 -2.28 3.97 -6.15
N ASN A 194 -2.65 3.79 -7.41
CA ASN A 194 -2.45 4.80 -8.44
C ASN A 194 -3.42 5.96 -8.24
N ARG A 195 -2.96 6.98 -7.52
CA ARG A 195 -3.73 8.19 -7.24
C ARG A 195 -3.35 9.37 -8.09
N PHE A 196 -2.56 9.20 -9.14
CA PHE A 196 -2.23 10.29 -10.05
C PHE A 196 -2.43 9.82 -11.48
N GLU A 197 -3.35 10.45 -12.17
CA GLU A 197 -3.65 10.17 -13.56
C GLU A 197 -3.29 11.37 -14.42
N TYR A 198 -2.92 11.08 -15.66
CA TYR A 198 -2.61 12.11 -16.64
C TYR A 198 -3.90 12.60 -17.30
N ASP A 199 -4.26 13.85 -17.07
CA ASP A 199 -5.39 14.49 -17.72
C ASP A 199 -4.94 15.07 -19.06
N LYS A 200 -5.37 14.43 -20.15
CA LYS A 200 -5.07 14.85 -21.53
C LYS A 200 -5.65 16.22 -21.88
N LYS A 201 -6.74 16.66 -21.23
CA LYS A 201 -7.38 17.95 -21.52
C LYS A 201 -6.55 19.11 -20.99
N THR A 202 -6.05 18.98 -19.76
CA THR A 202 -5.23 20.00 -19.11
C THR A 202 -3.74 19.80 -19.31
N ASN A 203 -3.33 18.65 -19.85
CA ASN A 203 -1.93 18.26 -20.04
C ASN A 203 -1.14 18.22 -18.72
N THR A 204 -1.82 17.85 -17.62
CA THR A 204 -1.24 17.82 -16.27
C THR A 204 -1.62 16.54 -15.53
N PHE A 205 -0.87 16.21 -14.47
CA PHE A 205 -1.27 15.13 -13.55
C PHE A 205 -2.29 15.63 -12.54
N ARG A 206 -3.39 14.89 -12.40
CA ARG A 206 -4.43 15.15 -11.41
C ARG A 206 -4.48 14.03 -10.38
N LYS A 207 -4.71 14.40 -9.12
CA LYS A 207 -4.88 13.43 -8.05
C LYS A 207 -6.30 12.81 -8.08
N VAL A 208 -6.38 11.51 -7.88
CA VAL A 208 -7.63 10.73 -7.79
C VAL A 208 -8.07 10.62 -6.34
N PHE A 209 -9.19 11.27 -6.03
CA PHE A 209 -9.77 11.35 -4.68
C PHE A 209 -10.88 10.33 -4.42
N THR A 210 -11.10 9.39 -5.34
CA THR A 210 -12.10 8.33 -5.18
C THR A 210 -11.95 7.66 -3.82
N LYS A 211 -13.03 7.70 -3.05
CA LYS A 211 -13.11 7.06 -1.73
C LYS A 211 -13.27 5.56 -1.95
N ILE A 212 -12.41 4.79 -1.29
CA ILE A 212 -12.49 3.33 -1.25
C ILE A 212 -12.39 2.85 0.19
N ASN A 213 -13.02 1.73 0.52
CA ASN A 213 -12.87 1.06 1.80
C ASN A 213 -11.64 0.13 1.79
N TYR A 214 -10.89 0.09 2.89
CA TYR A 214 -9.63 -0.67 3.02
C TYR A 214 -9.82 -1.81 4.03
N PRO A 215 -10.23 -3.01 3.58
CA PRO A 215 -10.62 -4.07 4.50
C PRO A 215 -9.44 -4.45 5.40
N LYS A 216 -9.70 -4.63 6.71
CA LYS A 216 -8.68 -5.09 7.68
C LYS A 216 -8.09 -6.46 7.28
N VAL A 217 -8.87 -7.27 6.55
CA VAL A 217 -8.45 -8.55 5.97
C VAL A 217 -8.70 -8.55 4.46
N LEU A 218 -7.65 -8.83 3.69
CA LEU A 218 -7.68 -9.01 2.24
C LEU A 218 -7.56 -10.51 1.91
N ASN A 219 -8.41 -10.97 1.00
CA ASN A 219 -8.39 -12.33 0.48
C ASN A 219 -7.57 -12.35 -0.82
N VAL A 220 -6.56 -13.21 -0.88
CA VAL A 220 -5.62 -13.30 -2.00
C VAL A 220 -5.59 -14.73 -2.53
N ASN A 221 -5.93 -14.90 -3.80
CA ASN A 221 -5.87 -16.19 -4.48
C ASN A 221 -4.49 -16.41 -5.11
N ILE A 222 -3.76 -17.41 -4.65
CA ILE A 222 -2.43 -17.78 -5.16
C ILE A 222 -2.57 -19.02 -6.04
N ASN A 223 -2.09 -18.95 -7.27
CA ASN A 223 -2.12 -20.01 -8.28
C ASN A 223 -0.68 -20.45 -8.60
N PRO A 224 -0.10 -21.39 -7.83
CA PRO A 224 1.31 -21.77 -7.98
C PRO A 224 1.62 -22.49 -9.30
N SER A 225 0.64 -23.20 -9.86
CA SER A 225 0.76 -23.94 -11.13
C SER A 225 -0.11 -23.31 -12.21
N GLN A 226 0.45 -23.21 -13.42
CA GLN A 226 -0.21 -22.65 -14.61
C GLN A 226 -1.34 -23.57 -15.13
N ASN A 227 -1.25 -24.89 -14.87
CA ASN A 227 -2.09 -25.90 -15.50
C ASN A 227 -3.24 -26.43 -14.62
N SER A 228 -3.26 -26.09 -13.34
CA SER A 228 -4.30 -26.56 -12.41
C SER A 228 -5.27 -25.44 -12.07
N ARG A 229 -6.36 -25.33 -12.84
CA ARG A 229 -7.46 -24.39 -12.55
C ARG A 229 -8.15 -24.63 -11.19
N ASN A 230 -7.82 -25.72 -10.51
CA ASN A 230 -8.44 -26.16 -9.25
C ASN A 230 -7.50 -26.12 -8.01
N ASN A 231 -6.26 -25.61 -8.12
CA ASN A 231 -5.33 -25.54 -6.98
C ASN A 231 -5.06 -24.11 -6.50
N SER A 232 -6.04 -23.20 -6.63
CA SER A 232 -5.93 -21.87 -6.05
C SER A 232 -5.90 -21.96 -4.53
N ILE A 233 -4.86 -21.43 -3.91
CA ILE A 233 -4.73 -21.37 -2.45
C ILE A 233 -5.24 -19.99 -2.00
N LEU A 234 -6.40 -19.98 -1.35
CA LEU A 234 -6.94 -18.78 -0.72
C LEU A 234 -6.10 -18.45 0.51
N THR A 235 -5.42 -17.31 0.46
CA THR A 235 -4.54 -16.82 1.52
C THR A 235 -5.07 -15.52 2.07
N LYS A 236 -5.16 -15.42 3.40
CA LYS A 236 -5.61 -14.20 4.08
C LYS A 236 -4.43 -13.30 4.40
N TYR A 237 -4.66 -12.01 4.29
CA TYR A 237 -3.69 -10.95 4.50
C TYR A 237 -4.30 -9.87 5.38
N CYS A 238 -3.54 -9.33 6.31
CA CYS A 238 -4.02 -8.35 7.30
C CYS A 238 -3.39 -7.01 7.09
N LEU A 239 -4.21 -5.96 7.08
CA LEU A 239 -3.71 -4.61 6.97
C LEU A 239 -2.86 -4.28 8.20
N VAL A 240 -1.61 -3.86 8.01
CA VAL A 240 -0.68 -3.50 9.11
C VAL A 240 -0.21 -2.07 9.04
N LEU A 241 -0.16 -1.49 7.85
CA LEU A 241 0.38 -0.15 7.64
C LEU A 241 -0.34 0.52 6.48
N ILE A 242 -0.65 1.80 6.66
CA ILE A 242 -1.29 2.67 5.67
C ILE A 242 -0.50 3.95 5.60
N ILE A 243 0.14 4.21 4.47
CA ILE A 243 0.75 5.50 4.18
C ILE A 243 -0.31 6.39 3.56
N VAL A 244 -0.58 7.54 4.14
CA VAL A 244 -1.54 8.52 3.64
C VAL A 244 -0.80 9.70 3.03
N HIS A 245 -1.25 10.17 1.87
CA HIS A 245 -0.78 11.41 1.26
C HIS A 245 -1.87 12.48 1.37
N THR A 246 -1.58 13.58 2.06
CA THR A 246 -2.41 14.81 2.07
C THR A 246 -1.84 15.82 1.08
N GLY A 247 -2.67 16.30 0.17
CA GLY A 247 -2.26 17.26 -0.86
C GLY A 247 -2.98 17.03 -2.16
N TYR A 248 -2.90 17.99 -3.08
CA TYR A 248 -3.65 17.97 -4.34
C TYR A 248 -2.79 17.64 -5.57
N THR A 249 -1.47 17.77 -5.43
CA THR A 249 -0.53 17.67 -6.57
C THR A 249 0.44 16.53 -6.38
N LEU A 250 1.11 16.13 -7.46
CA LEU A 250 2.20 15.15 -7.43
C LEU A 250 3.46 15.72 -6.75
N HIS A 251 3.65 17.04 -6.81
CA HIS A 251 4.88 17.71 -6.40
C HIS A 251 4.82 18.26 -4.97
N GLY A 252 3.66 18.19 -4.31
CA GLY A 252 3.44 18.87 -3.05
C GLY A 252 2.32 18.24 -2.25
N GLY A 253 2.65 17.95 -1.00
CA GLY A 253 1.78 17.38 0.01
C GLY A 253 2.56 16.96 1.24
N HIS A 254 1.91 16.20 2.10
CA HIS A 254 2.46 15.68 3.33
C HIS A 254 2.15 14.18 3.46
N TYR A 255 3.09 13.42 4.01
CA TYR A 255 2.96 11.99 4.19
C TYR A 255 2.97 11.65 5.68
N TYR A 256 2.06 10.78 6.08
CA TYR A 256 2.00 10.24 7.44
C TYR A 256 1.46 8.82 7.38
N VAL A 257 1.60 8.08 8.48
CA VAL A 257 1.38 6.64 8.49
C VAL A 257 0.46 6.25 9.63
N TYR A 258 -0.50 5.37 9.36
CA TYR A 258 -1.15 4.58 10.39
C TYR A 258 -0.56 3.18 10.38
N ALA A 259 -0.09 2.70 11.53
CA ALA A 259 0.51 1.38 11.66
C ALA A 259 -0.04 0.65 12.90
N ARG A 260 -0.07 -0.67 12.84
CA ARG A 260 -0.36 -1.52 14.00
C ARG A 260 0.58 -2.71 14.06
N GLU A 261 0.85 -3.18 15.28
CA GLU A 261 1.51 -4.45 15.49
C GLU A 261 0.46 -5.57 15.42
N ILE A 262 0.70 -6.61 14.61
CA ILE A 262 -0.15 -7.80 14.63
C ILE A 262 0.38 -8.79 15.65
N LYS A 263 -0.47 -9.12 16.63
CA LYS A 263 -0.30 -10.27 17.53
C LYS A 263 -1.33 -11.34 17.14
N PRO A 264 -0.93 -12.34 16.33
CA PRO A 264 -1.85 -13.36 15.86
C PRO A 264 -2.34 -14.22 17.04
N LEU A 265 -3.65 -14.46 17.13
CA LEU A 265 -4.21 -15.37 18.14
C LEU A 265 -4.09 -16.82 17.66
N LEU A 266 -3.00 -17.52 18.04
CA LEU A 266 -2.77 -18.93 17.71
C LEU A 266 -3.92 -19.86 18.14
N THR A 267 -4.57 -19.58 19.27
CA THR A 267 -5.68 -20.39 19.82
C THR A 267 -6.95 -20.38 18.96
N LYS A 268 -7.17 -19.35 18.13
CA LYS A 268 -8.41 -19.21 17.34
C LYS A 268 -8.31 -19.77 15.91
N LEU A 269 -7.12 -20.11 15.42
CA LEU A 269 -6.92 -20.68 14.07
C LEU A 269 -7.39 -22.15 13.95
N ASN A 270 -7.78 -22.80 15.05
CA ASN A 270 -8.20 -24.20 15.07
C ASN A 270 -9.72 -24.39 15.01
N ASN A 271 -10.52 -23.35 15.24
CA ASN A 271 -11.98 -23.42 15.19
C ASN A 271 -12.47 -22.71 13.92
N ASN A 272 -13.29 -23.38 13.11
CA ASN A 272 -13.82 -22.89 11.83
C ASN A 272 -14.81 -21.70 11.94
N GLU A 273 -14.75 -20.93 13.02
CA GLU A 273 -15.58 -19.74 13.27
C GLU A 273 -14.64 -18.62 13.73
N GLN A 274 -14.34 -17.65 12.86
CA GLN A 274 -13.27 -16.69 13.11
C GLN A 274 -13.57 -15.30 12.51
N GLU A 275 -14.09 -14.39 13.35
CA GLU A 275 -14.14 -12.95 13.08
C GLU A 275 -12.99 -12.15 13.74
N ASP A 276 -12.28 -12.73 14.72
CA ASP A 276 -11.20 -12.02 15.45
C ASP A 276 -9.85 -12.74 15.34
N TYR A 277 -9.02 -12.31 14.38
CA TYR A 277 -7.68 -12.87 14.13
C TYR A 277 -6.58 -12.26 15.03
N PHE A 278 -6.88 -11.20 15.78
CA PHE A 278 -5.89 -10.38 16.49
C PHE A 278 -6.26 -10.20 17.96
N SER A 279 -5.28 -10.22 18.86
CA SER A 279 -5.54 -10.02 20.29
C SER A 279 -5.66 -8.55 20.70
N ASN A 280 -5.06 -7.61 19.96
CA ASN A 280 -5.08 -6.17 20.22
C ASN A 280 -5.08 -5.42 18.87
N ASP A 281 -6.15 -4.70 18.52
CA ASP A 281 -6.20 -3.83 17.33
C ASP A 281 -5.70 -2.41 17.67
N GLU A 282 -4.49 -2.33 18.25
CA GLU A 282 -3.88 -1.06 18.66
C GLU A 282 -3.18 -0.41 17.46
N TRP A 283 -3.71 0.73 17.01
CA TRP A 283 -3.11 1.51 15.93
C TRP A 283 -2.34 2.70 16.48
N PHE A 284 -1.35 3.12 15.72
CA PHE A 284 -0.55 4.31 15.96
C PHE A 284 -0.57 5.19 14.71
N LEU A 285 -0.76 6.49 14.92
CA LEU A 285 -0.50 7.53 13.94
C LEU A 285 0.96 7.98 14.10
N LEU A 286 1.74 7.77 13.06
CA LEU A 286 3.14 8.19 12.92
C LEU A 286 3.15 9.38 11.95
N ASN A 287 3.35 10.58 12.48
CA ASN A 287 3.36 11.81 11.71
C ASN A 287 4.64 12.59 12.05
N ASP A 288 5.68 12.39 11.25
CA ASP A 288 7.02 12.93 11.47
C ASP A 288 7.56 12.60 12.87
N ASP A 289 7.77 13.62 13.71
CA ASP A 289 8.26 13.53 15.10
C ASP A 289 7.15 13.15 16.10
N LEU A 290 5.90 13.06 15.66
CA LEU A 290 4.75 12.82 16.53
C LEU A 290 4.20 11.41 16.35
N VAL A 291 4.18 10.66 17.45
CA VAL A 291 3.58 9.34 17.54
C VAL A 291 2.41 9.38 18.51
N GLN A 292 1.23 8.96 18.05
CA GLN A 292 0.00 8.98 18.85
C GLN A 292 -0.75 7.66 18.71
N MET A 293 -1.41 7.22 19.79
CA MET A 293 -2.38 6.13 19.69
C MET A 293 -3.56 6.56 18.82
N SER A 294 -4.08 5.63 18.03
CA SER A 294 -5.17 5.85 17.09
C SER A 294 -5.99 4.57 16.89
N SER A 295 -6.90 4.59 15.90
CA SER A 295 -7.65 3.41 15.46
C SER A 295 -7.80 3.39 13.95
N TYR A 296 -8.20 2.24 13.41
CA TYR A 296 -8.58 2.13 12.00
C TYR A 296 -9.74 3.09 11.66
N GLU A 297 -10.72 3.21 12.55
CA GLU A 297 -11.89 4.06 12.40
C GLU A 297 -11.49 5.55 12.36
N ALA A 298 -10.55 5.96 13.22
CA ALA A 298 -9.97 7.30 13.21
C ALA A 298 -9.31 7.65 11.85
N MET A 299 -8.60 6.68 11.26
CA MET A 299 -7.99 6.84 9.94
C MET A 299 -9.04 7.05 8.85
N ILE A 300 -10.13 6.26 8.88
CA ILE A 300 -11.25 6.42 7.93
C ILE A 300 -11.92 7.79 8.09
N GLU A 301 -12.21 8.19 9.34
CA GLU A 301 -12.80 9.50 9.64
C GLU A 301 -11.92 10.65 9.17
N ASN A 302 -10.61 10.58 9.43
CA ASN A 302 -9.63 11.56 8.98
C ASN A 302 -9.61 11.68 7.44
N CYS A 303 -9.58 10.55 6.72
CA CYS A 303 -9.64 10.54 5.25
C CYS A 303 -11.01 10.98 4.70
N ALA A 304 -12.09 10.83 5.48
CA ALA A 304 -13.41 11.31 5.10
C ALA A 304 -13.56 12.82 5.29
N GLN A 305 -12.99 13.36 6.37
CA GLN A 305 -13.01 14.77 6.75
C GLN A 305 -12.10 15.63 5.88
N TYR A 306 -10.87 15.16 5.62
CA TYR A 306 -9.91 15.87 4.78
C TYR A 306 -9.90 15.28 3.39
N THR A 307 -10.62 15.92 2.46
CA THR A 307 -10.74 15.43 1.08
C THR A 307 -9.41 15.31 0.35
N SER A 308 -8.38 16.05 0.78
CA SER A 308 -7.03 15.94 0.23
C SER A 308 -6.22 14.76 0.77
N ALA A 309 -6.66 14.14 1.87
CA ALA A 309 -6.05 12.99 2.53
C ALA A 309 -6.50 11.69 1.86
N THR A 310 -5.56 10.96 1.28
CA THR A 310 -5.88 9.71 0.59
C THR A 310 -4.83 8.64 0.90
N PRO A 311 -5.22 7.45 1.38
CA PRO A 311 -4.33 6.31 1.54
C PRO A 311 -3.61 5.98 0.23
N TYR A 312 -2.29 6.03 0.21
CA TYR A 312 -1.47 5.95 -0.99
C TYR A 312 -0.77 4.60 -1.14
N ILE A 313 -0.22 4.05 -0.05
CA ILE A 313 0.42 2.73 -0.02
C ILE A 313 -0.14 1.95 1.17
N LEU A 314 -0.43 0.68 0.96
CA LEU A 314 -0.94 -0.24 1.98
C LEU A 314 0.03 -1.40 2.12
N PHE A 315 0.30 -1.81 3.36
CA PHE A 315 1.00 -3.04 3.65
C PHE A 315 0.03 -4.00 4.29
N TYR A 316 -0.05 -5.17 3.69
CA TYR A 316 -0.77 -6.30 4.24
C TYR A 316 0.21 -7.40 4.64
N LYS A 317 0.04 -7.98 5.82
CA LYS A 317 0.83 -9.10 6.32
C LYS A 317 0.08 -10.42 6.19
N ARG A 318 0.71 -11.45 5.64
CA ARG A 318 0.12 -12.77 5.44
C ARG A 318 -0.27 -13.43 6.77
N ILE A 319 -1.44 -14.04 6.82
CA ILE A 319 -1.89 -14.92 7.93
C ILE A 319 -1.75 -16.36 7.48
N ASP A 320 -0.78 -17.08 8.03
CA ASP A 320 -0.80 -18.53 7.97
C ASP A 320 -0.14 -19.10 9.24
N LYS A 321 -0.59 -20.29 9.64
CA LYS A 321 -0.19 -20.93 10.90
C LYS A 321 1.34 -21.11 10.98
N GLN A 322 1.96 -21.54 9.89
CA GLN A 322 3.39 -21.77 9.83
C GLN A 322 4.19 -20.48 10.08
N ARG A 323 3.82 -19.37 9.43
CA ARG A 323 4.52 -18.09 9.58
C ARG A 323 4.28 -17.46 10.94
N ILE A 324 3.09 -17.60 11.50
CA ILE A 324 2.81 -17.13 12.86
C ILE A 324 3.69 -17.86 13.87
N GLU A 325 3.80 -19.18 13.76
CA GLU A 325 4.67 -19.99 14.62
C GLU A 325 6.16 -19.67 14.43
N GLU A 326 6.60 -19.39 13.20
CA GLU A 326 7.97 -18.91 12.91
C GLU A 326 8.24 -17.56 13.60
N MET A 327 7.31 -16.60 13.48
CA MET A 327 7.45 -15.27 14.09
C MET A 327 7.53 -15.33 15.61
N GLU A 328 6.75 -16.18 16.27
CA GLU A 328 6.82 -16.33 17.73
C GLU A 328 8.17 -16.87 18.19
N LYS A 329 8.79 -17.74 17.39
CA LYS A 329 10.13 -18.29 17.66
C LYS A 329 11.23 -17.24 17.46
N THR A 330 11.03 -16.27 16.57
CA THR A 330 12.02 -15.23 16.23
C THR A 330 11.79 -13.89 16.95
N LYS A 331 11.00 -13.84 18.03
CA LYS A 331 10.64 -12.60 18.74
C LYS A 331 11.81 -11.76 19.27
N GLN A 332 13.02 -12.32 19.38
CA GLN A 332 14.20 -11.58 19.84
C GLN A 332 15.02 -11.10 18.65
N ILE A 333 14.87 -9.82 18.31
CA ILE A 333 15.80 -9.13 17.41
C ILE A 333 17.10 -8.90 18.19
N HIS A 334 18.15 -9.60 17.79
CA HIS A 334 19.48 -9.37 18.35
C HIS A 334 20.28 -8.44 17.42
N VAL A 335 20.44 -7.19 17.83
CA VAL A 335 21.34 -6.26 17.12
C VAL A 335 22.78 -6.66 17.46
N HIS A 336 23.61 -6.84 16.43
CA HIS A 336 24.99 -7.27 16.61
C HIS A 336 25.76 -6.26 17.48
N LYS A 337 26.50 -6.74 18.49
CA LYS A 337 27.17 -5.90 19.48
C LYS A 337 28.08 -4.83 18.86
N SER A 338 28.84 -5.18 17.83
CA SER A 338 29.73 -4.22 17.16
C SER A 338 28.98 -3.08 16.48
N LEU A 339 27.75 -3.30 15.98
CA LEU A 339 26.93 -2.22 15.43
C LEU A 339 26.43 -1.31 16.55
N MET A 340 26.05 -1.87 17.70
CA MET A 340 25.66 -1.09 18.88
C MET A 340 26.83 -0.22 19.39
N GLU A 341 28.05 -0.76 19.40
CA GLU A 341 29.26 -0.01 19.77
C GLU A 341 29.52 1.13 18.79
N GLN A 342 29.43 0.90 17.47
CA GLN A 342 29.58 1.94 16.45
C GLN A 342 28.53 3.05 16.57
N ILE A 343 27.26 2.70 16.80
CA ILE A 343 26.19 3.69 17.01
C ILE A 343 26.46 4.51 18.28
N HIS A 344 26.97 3.87 19.34
CA HIS A 344 27.31 4.57 20.57
C HIS A 344 28.46 5.57 20.36
N GLU A 345 29.52 5.18 19.65
CA GLU A 345 30.63 6.07 19.31
C GLU A 345 30.18 7.26 18.46
N ASP A 346 29.31 7.02 17.46
CA ASP A 346 28.77 8.08 16.59
C ASP A 346 27.93 9.11 17.39
N ASN A 347 27.10 8.63 18.32
CA ASN A 347 26.33 9.51 19.20
C ASN A 347 27.22 10.39 20.10
N LEU A 348 28.34 9.86 20.60
CA LEU A 348 29.28 10.64 21.42
C LEU A 348 29.91 11.79 20.60
N ILE A 349 30.19 11.57 19.32
CA ILE A 349 30.70 12.62 18.43
C ILE A 349 29.63 13.71 18.27
N TYR A 350 28.39 13.31 17.98
CA TYR A 350 27.28 14.25 17.80
C TYR A 350 26.97 15.08 19.05
N GLU A 351 27.10 14.51 20.26
CA GLU A 351 26.88 15.23 21.52
C GLU A 351 28.01 16.22 21.86
N HIS A 352 29.18 16.09 21.24
CA HIS A 352 30.35 16.94 21.47
C HIS A 352 30.57 18.04 20.42
N GLU A 353 29.85 17.99 19.29
CA GLU A 353 29.75 19.07 18.30
C GLU A 353 28.58 20.03 18.60
#